data_AF-A0A1G0F009-F1
#
_entry.id   AF-A0A1G0F009-F1
#
_cell.length_a   1.000
_cell.length_b   1.000
_cell.length_c   1.000
_cell.angle_alpha   90.00
_cell.angle_beta   90.00
_cell.angle_gamma   90.00
#
_symmetry.space_group_name_H-M   'P 1'
#
loop_
_entity.id
_entity.type
_entity.pdbx_description
1 polymer ?
#
loop_
_entity_poly.entity_id
_entity_poly.type
_entity_poly.pdbx_seq_one_letter_code
_entity_poly.pdbx_strand_id
1 'polypeptide(L)' 'MTALILISVFTTFIGGCAYQRVQPWERDILAQKKMSLDPYPLDTYLDEHIYFSKENSSGGQGVGGGGCGCN' A
#
# COMPACT_ATOMS: atom_id res chain seq x y z
N MET A 1 21.06 -2.65 36.90
CA MET A 1 19.86 -3.53 36.92
C MET A 1 18.57 -2.71 36.95
N THR A 2 18.42 -1.75 37.85
CA THR A 2 17.24 -0.85 37.93
C THR A 2 16.94 -0.07 36.64
N ALA A 3 17.97 0.43 35.96
CA ALA A 3 17.80 1.14 34.67
C ALA A 3 17.21 0.27 33.55
N LEU A 4 17.56 -1.02 33.50
CA LEU A 4 17.03 -1.95 32.49
C LEU A 4 15.53 -2.24 32.72
N ILE A 5 15.12 -2.30 33.99
CA ILE A 5 13.72 -2.47 34.37
C ILE A 5 12.90 -1.24 33.95
N LEU A 6 13.43 -0.03 34.19
CA LEU A 6 12.76 1.21 33.80
C LEU A 6 12.60 1.33 32.27
N ILE A 7 13.62 0.95 31.49
CA ILE A 7 13.56 0.97 30.03
C ILE A 7 12.52 -0.04 29.51
N SER A 8 12.48 -1.25 30.09
CA SER A 8 11.48 -2.27 29.72
C SER A 8 10.05 -1.88 30.03
N VAL A 9 9.82 -1.09 31.10
CA VAL A 9 8.49 -0.57 31.45
C VAL A 9 8.12 0.58 30.52
N PHE A 10 9.07 1.41 30.10
CA PHE A 10 8.79 2.54 29.22
C PHE A 10 8.38 2.10 27.80
N THR A 11 8.96 1.02 27.27
CA THR A 11 8.65 0.53 25.91
C THR A 11 7.24 -0.04 25.76
N THR A 12 6.62 -0.55 26.82
CA THR A 12 5.24 -1.07 26.76
C THR A 12 4.20 0.05 26.65
N PHE A 13 4.51 1.27 27.15
CA PHE A 13 3.64 2.43 27.05
C PHE A 13 3.66 3.11 25.67
N ILE A 14 4.66 2.82 24.82
CA ILE A 14 4.76 3.36 23.45
C ILE A 14 4.06 2.43 22.44
N GLY A 15 3.55 1.28 22.88
CA GLY A 15 2.72 0.40 22.04
C GLY A 15 1.46 1.13 21.58
N GLY A 16 1.33 1.39 20.28
CA GLY A 16 0.16 2.05 19.71
C GLY A 16 -1.12 1.21 19.84
N CYS A 17 -2.26 1.86 20.03
CA CYS A 17 -3.60 1.26 20.17
C CYS A 17 -4.13 0.57 18.88
N ALA A 18 -3.28 0.24 17.91
CA ALA A 18 -3.66 -0.31 16.62
C ALA A 18 -3.95 -1.83 16.64
N TYR A 19 -4.38 -2.38 17.79
CA TYR A 19 -4.68 -3.81 17.90
C TYR A 19 -6.03 -4.20 17.28
N GLN A 20 -6.92 -3.23 17.03
CA GLN A 20 -8.19 -3.53 16.38
C GLN A 20 -7.93 -3.90 14.93
N ARG A 21 -8.01 -5.21 14.65
CA ARG A 21 -7.94 -5.70 13.28
C ARG A 21 -9.16 -5.18 12.52
N VAL A 22 -8.90 -4.42 11.47
CA VAL A 22 -9.92 -4.00 10.51
C VAL A 22 -10.60 -5.24 9.95
N GLN A 23 -11.91 -5.33 10.11
CA GLN A 23 -12.71 -6.44 9.63
C GLN A 23 -12.70 -6.45 8.10
N PRO A 24 -12.79 -7.61 7.42
CA PRO A 24 -12.70 -7.68 5.96
C PRO A 24 -13.65 -6.73 5.21
N TRP A 25 -14.87 -6.53 5.72
CA TRP A 25 -15.87 -5.63 5.13
C TRP A 25 -15.62 -4.14 5.42
N GLU A 26 -14.82 -3.79 6.44
CA GLU A 26 -14.41 -2.41 6.72
C GLU A 26 -13.35 -1.90 5.74
N ARG A 27 -12.83 -2.76 4.85
CA ARG A 27 -11.91 -2.34 3.78
C ARG A 27 -12.62 -1.80 2.54
N ASP A 28 -13.92 -2.05 2.40
CA ASP A 28 -14.69 -1.62 1.22
C ASP A 28 -14.72 -0.08 1.10
N ILE A 29 -14.72 0.62 2.24
CA ILE A 29 -14.63 2.09 2.28
C ILE A 29 -13.31 2.65 1.75
N LEU A 30 -12.25 1.85 1.67
CA LEU A 30 -10.94 2.24 1.12
C LEU A 30 -10.82 1.98 -0.40
N ALA A 31 -11.82 1.33 -1.02
CA ALA A 31 -11.85 1.05 -2.46
C ALA A 31 -12.70 2.07 -3.24
N GLN A 32 -12.96 3.25 -2.68
CA GLN A 32 -13.67 4.30 -3.39
C GLN A 32 -12.86 4.78 -4.61
N LYS A 33 -13.53 5.07 -5.72
CA LYS A 33 -12.87 5.57 -6.95
C LYS A 33 -11.96 6.78 -6.71
N LYS A 34 -12.33 7.65 -5.75
CA LYS A 34 -11.54 8.84 -5.36
C LYS A 34 -10.24 8.53 -4.62
N MET A 35 -10.09 7.30 -4.11
CA MET A 35 -8.91 6.80 -3.40
C MET A 35 -8.04 5.93 -4.31
N SER A 36 -8.39 5.81 -5.60
CA SER A 36 -7.58 5.12 -6.59
C SER A 36 -6.19 5.77 -6.65
N LEU A 37 -5.15 4.94 -6.64
CA LEU A 37 -3.77 5.38 -6.84
C LEU A 37 -3.60 6.07 -8.20
N ASP A 38 -4.36 5.59 -9.19
CA ASP A 38 -4.45 6.18 -10.50
C ASP A 38 -5.88 6.72 -10.76
N PRO A 39 -6.06 8.05 -10.82
CA PRO A 39 -7.35 8.66 -11.12
C PRO A 39 -7.75 8.54 -12.61
N TYR A 40 -6.79 8.31 -13.53
CA TYR A 40 -7.00 8.30 -14.97
C TYR A 40 -6.38 7.05 -15.63
N PRO A 41 -6.92 5.85 -15.37
CA PRO A 41 -6.32 4.58 -15.77
C PRO A 41 -6.16 4.39 -17.29
N LEU A 42 -6.97 5.06 -18.10
CA LEU A 42 -6.85 5.00 -19.55
C LEU A 42 -5.66 5.78 -20.08
N ASP A 43 -5.39 6.94 -19.49
CA ASP A 43 -4.29 7.80 -19.91
C ASP A 43 -2.96 7.14 -19.51
N THR A 44 -2.87 6.66 -18.26
CA THR A 44 -1.73 5.89 -17.76
C THR A 44 -1.45 4.65 -18.61
N TYR A 45 -2.50 3.88 -18.95
CA TYR A 45 -2.35 2.70 -19.81
C TYR A 45 -1.77 3.05 -21.20
N LEU A 46 -2.25 4.14 -21.81
CA LEU A 46 -1.78 4.57 -23.11
C LEU A 46 -0.31 5.02 -23.06
N ASP A 47 0.04 5.80 -22.04
CA ASP A 47 1.41 6.27 -21.83
C ASP A 47 2.38 5.10 -21.58
N GLU A 48 1.99 4.13 -20.76
CA GLU A 48 2.75 2.90 -20.52
C GLU A 48 2.92 2.10 -21.83
N HIS A 49 1.86 1.92 -22.60
CA HIS A 49 1.91 1.20 -23.87
C HIS A 49 2.90 1.85 -24.85
N ILE A 50 2.89 3.18 -24.94
CA ILE A 50 3.83 3.93 -25.77
C ILE A 50 5.26 3.79 -25.24
N TYR A 51 5.46 3.91 -23.94
CA TYR A 51 6.77 3.84 -23.30
C TYR A 51 7.44 2.48 -23.50
N PHE A 52 6.75 1.38 -23.20
CA PHE A 52 7.28 0.02 -23.37
C PHE A 52 7.56 -0.31 -24.83
N SER A 53 6.71 0.18 -25.75
CA SER A 53 6.94 0.03 -27.19
C SER A 53 8.21 0.73 -27.66
N LYS A 54 8.58 1.87 -27.05
CA LYS A 54 9.81 2.61 -27.39
C LYS A 54 11.06 1.97 -26.78
N GLU A 55 10.96 1.51 -25.55
CA GLU A 55 12.11 0.99 -24.79
C GLU A 55 12.33 -0.52 -25.00
N ASN A 56 11.48 -1.19 -25.77
CA ASN A 56 11.46 -2.66 -25.95
C ASN A 56 11.51 -3.40 -24.59
N SER A 57 10.87 -2.81 -23.57
CA SER A 57 10.81 -3.35 -22.22
C SER A 57 9.43 -3.96 -21.97
N SER A 58 9.37 -4.94 -21.06
CA SER A 58 8.13 -5.62 -20.67
C SER A 58 8.05 -5.66 -19.15
N GLY A 59 6.85 -5.39 -18.62
CA GLY A 59 6.58 -5.20 -17.18
C GLY A 59 6.15 -3.77 -16.89
N GLY A 60 4.91 -3.60 -16.41
CA GLY A 60 4.28 -2.31 -16.12
C GLY A 60 5.00 -1.50 -15.04
N GLN A 61 4.66 -0.21 -14.89
CA GLN A 61 5.12 0.57 -13.72
C GLN A 61 4.35 0.21 -12.44
N GLY A 62 3.35 -0.69 -12.55
CA GLY A 62 2.51 -1.13 -11.46
C GLY A 62 3.25 -1.99 -10.43
N VAL A 63 3.48 -1.43 -9.25
CA VAL A 63 3.66 -2.20 -8.01
C VAL A 63 2.32 -2.31 -7.29
N GLY A 64 1.62 -3.42 -7.49
CA GLY A 64 0.56 -3.92 -6.59
C GLY A 64 -0.52 -2.91 -6.18
N GLY A 65 -1.33 -2.47 -7.14
CA GLY A 65 -2.63 -1.85 -6.82
C GLY A 65 -3.72 -2.91 -6.66
N GLY A 66 -4.05 -3.30 -5.42
CA GLY A 66 -5.34 -3.90 -5.02
C GLY A 66 -5.92 -5.13 -5.76
N GLY A 67 -5.23 -5.72 -6.72
CA GLY A 67 -5.66 -6.88 -7.50
C GLY A 67 -4.47 -7.81 -7.75
N CYS A 68 -4.73 -9.12 -7.75
CA CYS A 68 -3.91 -10.35 -7.66
C CYS A 68 -2.36 -10.38 -7.67
N GLY A 69 -1.65 -9.25 -7.78
CA GLY A 69 -0.21 -9.15 -7.51
C GLY A 69 0.66 -9.75 -8.59
N CYS A 70 0.18 -9.88 -9.83
CA CYS A 70 0.98 -10.34 -10.95
C CYS A 70 1.28 -9.17 -11.89
N ASN A 71 2.56 -8.81 -12.02
CA ASN A 71 3.09 -8.29 -13.28
C ASN A 71 3.25 -9.47 -14.25
#